data_AF-A0AAE8B2R9-F1
#
_entry.id   AF-A0AAE8B2R9-F1
#
_cell.length_a   1.000
_cell.length_b   1.000
_cell.length_c   1.000
_cell.angle_alpha   90.00
_cell.angle_beta   90.00
_cell.angle_gamma   90.00
#
_symmetry.space_group_name_H-M   'P 1'
#
loop_
_entity.id
_entity.type
_entity.pdbx_description
1 polymer ?
#
loop_
_entity_poly.entity_id
_entity_poly.type
_entity_poly.pdbx_seq_one_letter_code
_entity_poly.pdbx_strand_id
1 'polypeptide(L)'
;MNRKQALSMYLLGTFGQVLGVSLLVCFLRAGGVKVDFTSSFGIIAIIVGGLSSVFWGSLASISYYQSSFKQVLKDFFQVKDSLANYCLVLVFLLLDFFPFILGGKITTQSLVLPVVLFFKALLFGGVEEIGWRYFFQPTLEERIPYFSATLITFLAWSSWHLLYFYIDGSLAVIQLFPFLVGLLINCFILSALYHKTQNLWLCVMTHACINSLSQILVNEEVWLSIVSKILIISLAIMIARKKYVTVKEEK
;
A
#
# COMPACT_ATOMS: atom_id res chain seq x y z
N MET A 1 -3.08 -25.67 -2.81
CA MET A 1 -2.15 -25.22 -1.75
C MET A 1 -2.97 -24.80 -0.53
N ASN A 2 -2.53 -25.07 0.71
CA ASN A 2 -3.27 -24.62 1.89
C ASN A 2 -2.94 -23.17 2.28
N ARG A 3 -3.76 -22.55 3.15
CA ARG A 3 -3.61 -21.14 3.56
C ARG A 3 -2.23 -20.81 4.13
N LYS A 4 -1.71 -21.67 5.03
CA LYS A 4 -0.43 -21.43 5.68
C LYS A 4 0.72 -21.48 4.68
N GLN A 5 0.68 -22.42 3.74
CA GLN A 5 1.62 -22.51 2.63
C GLN A 5 1.54 -21.28 1.73
N ALA A 6 0.33 -20.81 1.41
CA ALA A 6 0.11 -19.63 0.58
C ALA A 6 0.71 -18.35 1.21
N LEU A 7 0.38 -18.09 2.47
CA LEU A 7 0.93 -16.96 3.23
C LEU A 7 2.45 -17.05 3.39
N SER A 8 2.98 -18.25 3.65
CA SER A 8 4.42 -18.48 3.76
C SER A 8 5.14 -18.25 2.43
N MET A 9 4.58 -18.74 1.32
CA MET A 9 5.14 -18.54 -0.02
C MET A 9 5.18 -17.05 -0.37
N TYR A 10 4.09 -16.32 -0.10
CA TYR A 10 4.04 -14.88 -0.32
C TYR A 10 5.08 -14.13 0.51
N LEU A 11 5.13 -14.36 1.83
CA LEU A 11 6.06 -13.64 2.70
C LEU A 11 7.52 -14.00 2.41
N LEU A 12 7.86 -15.28 2.36
CA LEU A 12 9.23 -15.71 2.08
C LEU A 12 9.71 -15.25 0.70
N GLY A 13 8.83 -15.32 -0.30
CA GLY A 13 9.13 -14.83 -1.64
C GLY A 13 9.33 -13.31 -1.67
N THR A 14 8.35 -12.56 -1.16
CA THR A 14 8.37 -11.08 -1.15
C THR A 14 9.60 -10.55 -0.42
N PHE A 15 9.85 -11.05 0.80
CA PHE A 15 11.00 -10.65 1.62
C PHE A 15 12.31 -11.21 1.11
N GLY A 16 12.36 -12.46 0.66
CA GLY A 16 13.56 -13.07 0.11
C GLY A 16 14.04 -12.34 -1.15
N GLN A 17 13.14 -11.95 -2.04
CA GLN A 17 13.47 -11.16 -3.22
C GLN A 17 13.96 -9.76 -2.85
N VAL A 18 13.21 -8.99 -2.05
CA VAL A 18 13.64 -7.61 -1.73
C VAL A 18 14.93 -7.63 -0.92
N LEU A 19 15.11 -8.55 0.03
CA LEU A 19 16.34 -8.70 0.80
C LEU A 19 17.52 -9.10 -0.09
N GLY A 20 17.32 -10.06 -1.00
CA GLY A 20 18.35 -10.47 -1.96
C GLY A 20 18.82 -9.31 -2.83
N VAL A 21 17.89 -8.48 -3.31
CA VAL A 21 18.22 -7.25 -4.05
C VAL A 21 18.93 -6.25 -3.14
N SER A 22 18.46 -6.00 -1.91
CA SER A 22 19.13 -5.11 -0.96
C SER A 22 20.58 -5.54 -0.68
N LEU A 23 20.84 -6.83 -0.52
CA LEU A 23 22.19 -7.36 -0.30
C LEU A 23 23.08 -7.18 -1.54
N LEU A 24 22.54 -7.40 -2.74
CA LEU A 24 23.26 -7.13 -3.99
C LEU A 24 23.62 -5.65 -4.11
N VAL A 25 22.67 -4.75 -3.82
CA VAL A 25 22.90 -3.30 -3.81
C VAL A 25 23.98 -2.92 -2.80
N CYS A 26 23.96 -3.53 -1.60
CA CYS A 26 24.99 -3.34 -0.58
C CYS A 26 26.38 -3.72 -1.11
N PHE A 27 26.51 -4.91 -1.72
CA PHE A 27 27.75 -5.38 -2.31
C PHE A 27 28.27 -4.44 -3.42
N LEU A 28 27.38 -4.00 -4.32
CA LEU A 28 27.72 -3.07 -5.40
C LEU A 28 28.21 -1.72 -4.85
N ARG A 29 27.51 -1.15 -3.86
CA ARG A 29 27.91 0.10 -3.20
C ARG A 29 29.25 -0.03 -2.48
N ALA A 30 29.51 -1.17 -1.83
CA ALA A 30 30.80 -1.45 -1.20
C ALA A 30 31.95 -1.51 -2.23
N GLY A 31 31.66 -1.95 -3.46
CA GLY A 31 32.58 -1.89 -4.60
C GLY A 31 32.69 -0.52 -5.29
N GLY A 32 32.08 0.54 -4.72
CA GLY A 32 32.10 1.90 -5.28
C GLY A 32 31.11 2.14 -6.43
N VAL A 33 30.23 1.18 -6.72
CA VAL A 33 29.20 1.36 -7.76
C VAL A 33 28.07 2.20 -7.20
N LYS A 34 27.74 3.29 -7.89
CA LYS A 34 26.56 4.10 -7.59
C LYS A 34 25.30 3.36 -8.01
N VAL A 35 24.43 3.09 -7.05
CA VAL A 35 23.17 2.36 -7.26
C VAL A 35 22.01 3.21 -6.75
N ASP A 36 21.43 3.97 -7.67
CA ASP A 36 20.25 4.82 -7.50
C ASP A 36 19.53 5.05 -8.85
N PHE A 37 18.51 5.90 -8.86
CA PHE A 37 17.74 6.26 -10.06
C PHE A 37 18.56 6.87 -11.21
N THR A 38 19.82 7.26 -11.00
CA THR A 38 20.69 7.84 -12.04
C THR A 38 21.52 6.78 -12.77
N SER A 39 21.48 5.53 -12.32
CA SER A 39 22.27 4.42 -12.86
C SER A 39 21.37 3.31 -13.43
N SER A 40 21.75 2.69 -14.54
CA SER A 40 20.98 1.58 -15.12
C SER A 40 20.83 0.41 -14.15
N PHE A 41 21.92 0.06 -13.45
CA PHE A 41 21.90 -0.98 -12.42
C PHE A 41 20.98 -0.63 -11.24
N GLY A 42 20.97 0.63 -10.80
CA GLY A 42 20.06 1.09 -9.75
C GLY A 42 18.60 1.08 -10.16
N ILE A 43 18.27 1.52 -11.38
CA ILE A 43 16.90 1.43 -11.90
C ILE A 43 16.43 -0.02 -11.93
N ILE A 44 17.26 -0.96 -12.40
CA ILE A 44 16.93 -2.39 -12.42
C ILE A 44 16.72 -2.91 -10.99
N ALA A 45 17.62 -2.61 -10.05
CA ALA A 45 17.50 -3.04 -8.66
C ALA A 45 16.21 -2.50 -8.02
N ILE A 46 15.88 -1.23 -8.24
CA ILE A 46 14.67 -0.59 -7.71
C ILE A 46 13.41 -1.27 -8.28
N ILE A 47 13.36 -1.52 -9.59
CA ILE A 47 12.23 -2.19 -10.22
C ILE A 47 12.09 -3.62 -9.70
N VAL A 48 13.17 -4.41 -9.69
CA VAL A 48 13.13 -5.80 -9.25
C VAL A 48 12.79 -5.92 -7.77
N GLY A 49 13.33 -5.05 -6.92
CA GLY A 49 12.99 -4.98 -5.50
C GLY A 49 11.53 -4.57 -5.27
N GLY A 50 11.10 -3.50 -5.94
CA GLY A 50 9.74 -2.94 -5.83
C GLY A 50 8.65 -3.89 -6.32
N LEU A 51 8.93 -4.69 -7.35
CA LEU A 51 7.97 -5.65 -7.90
C LEU A 51 7.84 -6.94 -7.06
N SER A 52 8.54 -7.09 -5.93
CA SER A 52 8.49 -8.35 -5.17
C SER A 52 7.10 -8.65 -4.61
N SER A 53 6.41 -7.65 -4.05
CA SER A 53 5.06 -7.81 -3.50
C SER A 53 4.05 -8.23 -4.58
N VAL A 54 4.06 -7.56 -5.74
CA VAL A 54 3.14 -7.90 -6.85
C VAL A 54 3.44 -9.27 -7.46
N PHE A 55 4.71 -9.60 -7.65
CA PHE A 55 5.11 -10.87 -8.26
C PHE A 55 4.69 -12.06 -7.39
N TRP A 56 5.10 -12.07 -6.12
CA TRP A 56 4.76 -13.16 -5.19
C TRP A 56 3.29 -13.14 -4.78
N GLY A 57 2.68 -11.95 -4.71
CA GLY A 57 1.25 -11.78 -4.47
C GLY A 57 0.40 -12.39 -5.56
N SER A 58 0.76 -12.16 -6.82
CA SER A 58 0.08 -12.76 -7.98
C SER A 58 0.20 -14.28 -7.97
N LEU A 59 1.41 -14.81 -7.75
CA LEU A 59 1.64 -16.25 -7.68
C LEU A 59 0.85 -16.91 -6.54
N ALA A 60 0.84 -16.28 -5.36
CA ALA A 60 0.13 -16.79 -4.20
C ALA A 60 -1.39 -16.73 -4.38
N SER A 61 -1.91 -15.63 -4.94
CA SER A 61 -3.32 -15.48 -5.29
C SER A 61 -3.79 -16.55 -6.28
N ILE A 62 -3.08 -16.71 -7.40
CA ILE A 62 -3.37 -17.73 -8.42
C ILE A 62 -3.37 -19.13 -7.81
N SER A 63 -2.32 -19.45 -7.05
CA SER A 63 -2.12 -20.80 -6.49
C SER A 63 -3.07 -21.13 -5.35
N TYR A 64 -3.52 -20.14 -4.57
CA TYR A 64 -4.40 -20.35 -3.42
C TYR A 64 -5.88 -20.26 -3.82
N TYR A 65 -6.28 -19.19 -4.49
CA TYR A 65 -7.66 -18.97 -4.91
C TYR A 65 -8.04 -19.72 -6.19
N GLN A 66 -7.09 -20.45 -6.80
CA GLN A 66 -7.29 -21.14 -8.09
C GLN A 66 -7.76 -20.18 -9.19
N SER A 67 -7.29 -18.94 -9.13
CA SER A 67 -7.59 -17.90 -10.12
C SER A 67 -6.60 -17.98 -11.30
N SER A 68 -6.77 -17.12 -12.30
CA SER A 68 -5.84 -17.02 -13.44
C SER A 68 -5.16 -15.66 -13.44
N PHE A 69 -3.98 -15.58 -14.07
CA PHE A 69 -3.30 -14.29 -14.26
C PHE A 69 -4.19 -13.25 -14.96
N LYS A 70 -4.99 -13.68 -15.93
CA LYS A 70 -5.97 -12.84 -16.62
C LYS A 70 -7.02 -12.27 -15.65
N GLN A 71 -7.44 -13.05 -14.65
CA GLN A 71 -8.38 -12.60 -13.63
C GLN A 71 -7.75 -11.55 -12.72
N VAL A 72 -6.51 -11.75 -12.27
CA VAL A 72 -5.77 -10.75 -11.47
C VAL A 72 -5.67 -9.42 -12.22
N LEU A 73 -5.28 -9.45 -13.50
CA LEU A 73 -5.21 -8.24 -14.33
C LEU A 73 -6.57 -7.58 -14.53
N LYS A 74 -7.62 -8.38 -14.75
CA LYS A 74 -8.99 -7.87 -14.91
C LYS A 74 -9.44 -7.13 -13.64
N ASP A 75 -9.20 -7.72 -12.46
CA ASP A 75 -9.62 -7.14 -11.19
C ASP A 75 -8.78 -5.92 -10.82
N PHE A 76 -7.49 -5.92 -11.18
CA PHE A 76 -6.63 -4.74 -11.06
C PHE A 76 -7.18 -3.55 -11.86
N PHE A 77 -7.67 -3.77 -13.09
CA PHE A 77 -8.26 -2.72 -13.92
C PHE A 77 -9.78 -2.60 -13.80
N GLN A 78 -10.39 -3.16 -12.76
CA GLN A 78 -11.84 -3.09 -12.56
C GLN A 78 -12.27 -1.72 -12.02
N VAL A 79 -12.29 -0.72 -12.91
CA VAL A 79 -12.67 0.64 -12.54
C VAL A 79 -14.13 0.69 -12.07
N LYS A 80 -15.05 -0.01 -12.73
CA LYS A 80 -16.49 0.12 -12.44
C LYS A 80 -16.83 -0.33 -11.01
N ASP A 81 -17.44 0.58 -10.24
CA ASP A 81 -18.04 0.33 -8.92
C ASP A 81 -19.22 1.31 -8.67
N SER A 82 -19.92 1.14 -7.57
CA SER A 82 -20.99 2.04 -7.12
C SER A 82 -20.44 3.42 -6.75
N LEU A 83 -21.22 4.47 -7.03
CA LEU A 83 -20.87 5.85 -6.67
C LEU A 83 -20.63 6.01 -5.16
N ALA A 84 -21.38 5.28 -4.33
CA ALA A 84 -21.21 5.31 -2.88
C ALA A 84 -19.81 4.86 -2.43
N ASN A 85 -19.19 3.91 -3.13
CA ASN A 85 -17.84 3.44 -2.82
C ASN A 85 -16.77 4.46 -3.23
N TYR A 86 -16.98 5.18 -4.34
CA TYR A 86 -16.14 6.32 -4.70
C TYR A 86 -16.29 7.49 -3.73
N CYS A 87 -17.50 7.80 -3.28
CA CYS A 87 -17.72 8.80 -2.23
C CYS A 87 -17.00 8.40 -0.93
N LEU A 88 -16.95 7.11 -0.59
CA LEU A 88 -16.21 6.62 0.56
C LEU A 88 -14.69 6.84 0.41
N VAL A 89 -14.12 6.61 -0.78
CA VAL A 89 -12.73 6.97 -1.08
C VAL A 89 -12.49 8.46 -0.83
N LEU A 90 -13.37 9.32 -1.34
CA LEU A 90 -13.26 10.76 -1.12
C LEU A 90 -13.36 11.14 0.35
N VAL A 91 -14.22 10.49 1.14
CA VAL A 91 -14.30 10.72 2.59
C VAL A 91 -12.98 10.39 3.28
N PHE A 92 -12.36 9.25 2.96
CA PHE A 92 -11.06 8.91 3.55
C PHE A 92 -9.96 9.89 3.14
N LEU A 93 -9.88 10.25 1.86
CA LEU A 93 -8.90 11.23 1.37
C LEU A 93 -9.10 12.60 2.02
N LEU A 94 -10.36 13.06 2.14
CA LEU A 94 -10.67 14.32 2.80
C LEU A 94 -10.26 14.27 4.26
N LEU A 95 -10.58 13.20 5.00
CA LEU A 95 -10.17 13.06 6.40
C LEU A 95 -8.64 13.07 6.56
N ASP A 96 -7.92 12.33 5.70
CA ASP A 96 -6.46 12.17 5.77
C ASP A 96 -5.74 13.49 5.46
N PHE A 97 -6.24 14.25 4.49
CA PHE A 97 -5.63 15.51 4.05
C PHE A 97 -6.25 16.78 4.64
N PHE A 98 -7.37 16.69 5.38
CA PHE A 98 -8.00 17.83 6.06
C PHE A 98 -7.03 18.67 6.92
N PRO A 99 -6.11 18.07 7.71
CA PRO A 99 -5.14 18.83 8.51
C PRO A 99 -4.22 19.72 7.66
N PHE A 100 -3.95 19.32 6.41
CA PHE A 100 -3.14 20.09 5.47
C PHE A 100 -3.93 21.18 4.75
N ILE A 101 -5.25 21.02 4.58
CA ILE A 101 -6.09 22.04 3.95
C ILE A 101 -6.19 23.28 4.84
N LEU A 102 -6.25 23.11 6.16
CA LEU A 102 -6.44 24.21 7.11
C LEU A 102 -5.12 24.80 7.64
N GLY A 103 -4.08 23.99 7.82
CA GLY A 103 -2.79 24.44 8.37
C GLY A 103 -1.60 24.28 7.44
N GLY A 104 -1.77 23.55 6.32
CA GLY A 104 -0.67 23.13 5.46
C GLY A 104 -0.26 24.13 4.40
N LYS A 105 0.86 23.82 3.75
CA LYS A 105 1.38 24.53 2.58
C LYS A 105 1.55 23.55 1.42
N ILE A 106 1.23 23.99 0.22
CA ILE A 106 1.57 23.28 -1.01
C ILE A 106 3.00 23.68 -1.41
N THR A 107 3.88 22.70 -1.56
CA THR A 107 5.32 22.94 -1.85
C THR A 107 5.60 23.33 -3.29
N THR A 108 4.62 23.23 -4.17
CA THR A 108 4.74 23.44 -5.62
C THR A 108 3.68 24.39 -6.15
N GLN A 109 4.03 25.16 -7.17
CA GLN A 109 3.07 25.96 -7.96
C GLN A 109 2.67 25.26 -9.27
N SER A 110 3.28 24.11 -9.59
CA SER A 110 3.01 23.38 -10.83
C SER A 110 1.74 22.53 -10.70
N LEU A 111 0.77 22.79 -11.57
CA LEU A 111 -0.45 21.99 -11.70
C LEU A 111 -0.19 20.62 -12.35
N VAL A 112 0.93 20.46 -13.05
CA VAL A 112 1.30 19.21 -13.74
C VAL A 112 1.95 18.21 -12.78
N LEU A 113 2.69 18.70 -11.76
CA LEU A 113 3.43 17.84 -10.85
C LEU A 113 2.54 16.82 -10.11
N PRO A 114 1.37 17.19 -9.54
CA PRO A 114 0.48 16.21 -8.91
C PRO A 114 0.03 15.10 -9.86
N VAL A 115 -0.21 15.43 -11.14
CA VAL A 115 -0.61 14.45 -12.15
C VAL A 115 0.52 13.46 -12.43
N VAL A 116 1.76 13.96 -12.59
CA VAL A 116 2.94 13.12 -12.80
C VAL A 116 3.21 12.22 -11.59
N LEU A 117 3.10 12.76 -10.38
CA LEU A 117 3.27 11.99 -9.14
C LEU A 117 2.20 10.93 -8.96
N PHE A 118 0.94 11.22 -9.33
CA PHE A 118 -0.13 10.24 -9.33
C PHE A 118 0.16 9.06 -10.27
N PHE A 119 0.55 9.32 -11.53
CA PHE A 119 0.89 8.23 -12.46
C PHE A 119 2.13 7.46 -12.04
N LYS A 120 3.16 8.14 -11.50
CA LYS A 120 4.31 7.47 -10.88
C LYS A 120 3.85 6.56 -9.74
N ALA A 121 3.02 7.06 -8.84
CA ALA A 121 2.53 6.30 -7.70
C ALA A 121 1.63 5.14 -8.13
N LEU A 122 0.86 5.28 -9.21
CA LEU A 122 0.05 4.21 -9.79
C LEU A 122 0.92 3.05 -10.30
N LEU A 123 2.02 3.37 -10.99
CA LEU A 123 2.92 2.38 -11.58
C LEU A 123 3.79 1.65 -10.55
N PHE A 124 4.29 2.36 -9.54
CA PHE A 124 5.24 1.79 -8.58
C PHE A 124 4.61 1.41 -7.24
N GLY A 125 3.69 2.22 -6.71
CA GLY A 125 3.03 1.95 -5.42
C GLY A 125 1.70 1.22 -5.58
N GLY A 126 0.89 1.59 -6.57
CA GLY A 126 -0.43 1.00 -6.81
C GLY A 126 -0.37 -0.51 -7.08
N VAL A 127 0.64 -0.97 -7.82
CA VAL A 127 0.82 -2.41 -8.11
C VAL A 127 1.09 -3.26 -6.87
N GLU A 128 1.65 -2.69 -5.80
CA GLU A 128 1.90 -3.39 -4.54
C GLU A 128 0.59 -3.93 -3.91
N GLU A 129 -0.54 -3.30 -4.22
CA GLU A 129 -1.86 -3.67 -3.68
C GLU A 129 -2.29 -5.08 -4.11
N ILE A 130 -1.74 -5.61 -5.21
CA ILE A 130 -1.97 -7.01 -5.62
C ILE A 130 -1.44 -7.98 -4.55
N GLY A 131 -0.29 -7.69 -3.94
CA GLY A 131 0.24 -8.47 -2.85
C GLY A 131 -0.50 -8.22 -1.55
N TRP A 132 -0.58 -6.95 -1.14
CA TRP A 132 -1.06 -6.58 0.19
C TRP A 132 -2.58 -6.70 0.37
N ARG A 133 -3.36 -6.18 -0.58
CA ARG A 133 -4.82 -6.03 -0.44
C ARG A 133 -5.60 -7.08 -1.20
N TYR A 134 -5.09 -7.57 -2.33
CA TYR A 134 -5.78 -8.61 -3.11
C TYR A 134 -5.50 -10.02 -2.58
N PHE A 135 -4.34 -10.25 -1.95
CA PHE A 135 -3.95 -11.55 -1.41
C PHE A 135 -3.72 -11.57 0.10
N PHE A 136 -2.70 -10.88 0.60
CA PHE A 136 -2.15 -11.11 1.94
C PHE A 136 -3.15 -10.82 3.05
N GLN A 137 -3.69 -9.60 3.09
CA GLN A 137 -4.61 -9.20 4.13
C GLN A 137 -5.93 -9.98 4.11
N PRO A 138 -6.64 -10.14 2.97
CA PRO A 138 -7.84 -10.96 2.92
C PRO A 138 -7.61 -12.40 3.39
N THR A 139 -6.47 -12.99 3.00
CA THR A 139 -6.10 -14.35 3.44
C THR A 139 -5.85 -14.42 4.96
N LEU A 140 -5.28 -13.37 5.57
CA LEU A 140 -5.17 -13.28 7.04
C LEU A 140 -6.57 -13.19 7.69
N GLU A 141 -7.46 -12.37 7.13
CA GLU A 141 -8.80 -12.11 7.65
C GLU A 141 -9.72 -13.34 7.65
N GLU A 142 -9.37 -14.40 6.90
CA GLU A 142 -10.07 -15.68 6.94
C GLU A 142 -10.05 -16.34 8.34
N ARG A 143 -9.05 -16.03 9.17
CA ARG A 143 -8.89 -16.60 10.53
C ARG A 143 -8.50 -15.60 11.61
N ILE A 144 -8.08 -14.40 11.24
CA ILE A 144 -7.63 -13.36 12.17
C ILE A 144 -8.60 -12.19 12.07
N PRO A 145 -8.98 -11.54 13.19
CA PRO A 145 -9.85 -10.37 13.14
C PRO A 145 -9.25 -9.24 12.27
N TYR A 146 -10.11 -8.51 11.57
CA TYR A 146 -9.75 -7.38 10.69
C TYR A 146 -8.68 -6.44 11.27
N PHE A 147 -8.84 -6.03 12.53
CA PHE A 147 -7.89 -5.11 13.18
C PHE A 147 -6.49 -5.73 13.27
N SER A 148 -6.41 -6.97 13.76
CA SER A 148 -5.14 -7.71 13.86
C SER A 148 -4.55 -8.02 12.49
N ALA A 149 -5.36 -8.37 11.49
CA ALA A 149 -4.89 -8.60 10.12
C ALA A 149 -4.34 -7.31 9.49
N THR A 150 -4.98 -6.17 9.72
CA THR A 150 -4.50 -4.84 9.27
C THR A 150 -3.18 -4.50 9.95
N LEU A 151 -3.03 -4.74 11.26
CA LEU A 151 -1.76 -4.49 11.97
C LEU A 151 -0.62 -5.40 11.49
N ILE A 152 -0.89 -6.69 11.26
CA ILE A 152 0.11 -7.60 10.70
C ILE A 152 0.55 -7.14 9.30
N THR A 153 -0.41 -6.68 8.49
CA THR A 153 -0.14 -6.11 7.16
C THR A 153 0.71 -4.86 7.26
N PHE A 154 0.40 -3.94 8.19
CA PHE A 154 1.22 -2.77 8.47
C PHE A 154 2.66 -3.14 8.84
N LEU A 155 2.87 -4.10 9.74
CA LEU A 155 4.22 -4.51 10.17
C LEU A 155 5.01 -5.15 9.02
N ALA A 156 4.37 -6.02 8.24
CA ALA A 156 4.99 -6.64 7.07
C ALA A 156 5.34 -5.58 6.02
N TRP A 157 4.42 -4.69 5.71
CA TRP A 157 4.63 -3.66 4.69
C TRP A 157 5.67 -2.62 5.11
N SER A 158 5.68 -2.23 6.39
CA SER A 158 6.74 -1.38 6.98
C SER A 158 8.12 -2.01 6.82
N SER A 159 8.24 -3.29 7.14
CA SER A 159 9.51 -4.01 7.03
C SER A 159 9.98 -4.13 5.58
N TRP A 160 9.04 -4.35 4.65
CA TRP A 160 9.32 -4.35 3.21
C TRP A 160 9.83 -2.98 2.73
N HIS A 161 9.17 -1.90 3.15
CA HIS A 161 9.59 -0.54 2.80
C HIS A 161 10.97 -0.19 3.34
N LEU A 162 11.37 -0.64 4.53
CA LEU A 162 12.73 -0.41 5.04
C LEU A 162 13.80 -0.99 4.11
N LEU A 163 13.58 -2.21 3.60
CA LEU A 163 14.48 -2.84 2.63
C LEU A 163 14.46 -2.13 1.27
N TYR A 164 13.27 -1.69 0.84
CA TYR A 164 13.09 -0.95 -0.40
C TYR A 164 13.76 0.45 -0.35
N PHE A 165 13.61 1.17 0.75
CA PHE A 165 14.25 2.48 0.97
C PHE A 165 15.78 2.38 1.02
N TYR A 166 16.30 1.24 1.46
CA TYR A 166 17.72 0.96 1.32
C TYR A 166 18.12 0.84 -0.16
N ILE A 167 17.34 0.10 -0.97
CA ILE A 167 17.60 -0.10 -2.40
C ILE A 167 17.60 1.23 -3.15
N ASP A 168 16.54 2.04 -2.98
CA ASP A 168 16.39 3.30 -3.73
C ASP A 168 17.21 4.47 -3.16
N GLY A 169 17.79 4.29 -1.97
CA GLY A 169 18.66 5.26 -1.29
C GLY A 169 17.91 6.29 -0.45
N SER A 170 16.57 6.24 -0.38
CA SER A 170 15.76 7.17 0.40
C SER A 170 15.86 6.97 1.92
N LEU A 171 16.38 5.83 2.38
CA LEU A 171 16.51 5.52 3.81
C LEU A 171 17.30 6.58 4.60
N ALA A 172 18.25 7.27 3.96
CA ALA A 172 19.09 8.28 4.60
C ALA A 172 18.36 9.62 4.84
N VAL A 173 17.27 9.88 4.13
CA VAL A 173 16.56 11.17 4.16
C VAL A 173 15.13 11.06 4.68
N ILE A 174 14.55 9.86 4.67
CA ILE A 174 13.18 9.63 5.11
C ILE A 174 13.04 9.85 6.62
N GLN A 175 12.01 10.59 7.03
CA GLN A 175 11.63 10.66 8.44
C GLN A 175 10.81 9.42 8.78
N LEU A 176 11.46 8.43 9.39
CA LEU A 176 10.86 7.11 9.60
C LEU A 176 9.58 7.15 10.44
N PHE A 177 9.55 7.92 11.53
CA PHE A 177 8.38 7.94 12.42
C PHE A 177 7.11 8.52 11.73
N PRO A 178 7.15 9.71 11.11
CA PRO A 178 6.03 10.20 10.30
C PRO A 178 5.61 9.24 9.19
N PHE A 179 6.58 8.63 8.51
CA PHE A 179 6.31 7.62 7.48
C PHE A 179 5.51 6.43 8.03
N LEU A 180 5.95 5.84 9.15
CA LEU A 180 5.28 4.69 9.76
C LEU A 180 3.87 5.05 10.24
N VAL A 181 3.67 6.24 10.79
CA VAL A 181 2.33 6.72 11.17
C VAL A 181 1.45 6.86 9.94
N GLY A 182 1.93 7.50 8.87
CA GLY A 182 1.18 7.62 7.62
C GLY A 182 0.86 6.26 7.00
N LEU A 183 1.82 5.34 7.00
CA LEU A 183 1.66 3.99 6.48
C LEU A 183 0.61 3.19 7.26
N LEU A 184 0.57 3.33 8.59
CA LEU A 184 -0.46 2.71 9.43
C LEU A 184 -1.86 3.19 9.03
N ILE A 185 -2.02 4.49 8.82
CA ILE A 185 -3.30 5.09 8.41
C ILE A 185 -3.68 4.62 7.01
N ASN A 186 -2.73 4.60 6.09
CA ASN A 186 -2.93 4.06 4.74
C ASN A 186 -3.33 2.57 4.76
N CYS A 187 -2.77 1.77 5.67
CA CYS A 187 -3.21 0.39 5.89
C CYS A 187 -4.70 0.33 6.25
N PHE A 188 -5.16 1.13 7.22
CA PHE A 188 -6.58 1.14 7.64
C PHE A 188 -7.53 1.66 6.55
N ILE A 189 -7.14 2.68 5.79
CA ILE A 189 -7.95 3.19 4.67
C ILE A 189 -8.12 2.10 3.61
N LEU A 190 -7.00 1.57 3.13
CA LEU A 190 -7.00 0.63 2.01
C LEU A 190 -7.61 -0.71 2.40
N SER A 191 -7.40 -1.18 3.63
CA SER A 191 -8.06 -2.38 4.12
C SER A 191 -9.56 -2.21 4.26
N ALA A 192 -10.05 -1.06 4.77
CA ALA A 192 -11.49 -0.81 4.90
C ALA A 192 -12.17 -0.76 3.53
N LEU A 193 -11.52 -0.11 2.56
CA LEU A 193 -12.01 -0.04 1.18
C LEU A 193 -12.10 -1.43 0.59
N TYR A 194 -11.02 -2.21 0.58
CA TYR A 194 -11.03 -3.56 0.02
C TYR A 194 -12.02 -4.46 0.75
N HIS A 195 -12.00 -4.43 2.09
CA HIS A 195 -12.89 -5.24 2.91
C HIS A 195 -14.35 -4.96 2.57
N LYS A 196 -14.74 -3.71 2.35
CA LYS A 196 -16.11 -3.36 1.94
C LYS A 196 -16.41 -3.79 0.50
N THR A 197 -15.59 -3.37 -0.45
CA THR A 197 -15.94 -3.37 -1.88
C THR A 197 -15.47 -4.60 -2.63
N GLN A 198 -14.44 -5.29 -2.14
CA GLN A 198 -13.69 -6.33 -2.87
C GLN A 198 -13.18 -5.83 -4.23
N ASN A 199 -12.97 -4.52 -4.36
CA ASN A 199 -12.50 -3.89 -5.59
C ASN A 199 -11.06 -3.42 -5.41
N LEU A 200 -10.14 -4.10 -6.08
CA LEU A 200 -8.70 -3.80 -6.03
C LEU A 200 -8.38 -2.41 -6.61
N TRP A 201 -9.05 -2.00 -7.69
CA TRP A 201 -8.80 -0.72 -8.33
C TRP A 201 -8.99 0.47 -7.37
N LEU A 202 -10.01 0.40 -6.50
CA LEU A 202 -10.24 1.46 -5.51
C LEU A 202 -9.05 1.60 -4.56
N CYS A 203 -8.42 0.49 -4.14
CA CYS A 203 -7.22 0.53 -3.30
C CYS A 203 -6.02 1.09 -4.09
N VAL A 204 -5.81 0.60 -5.31
CA VAL A 204 -4.72 1.04 -6.21
C VAL A 204 -4.76 2.54 -6.43
N MET A 205 -5.92 3.08 -6.82
CA MET A 205 -6.13 4.51 -7.07
C MET A 205 -5.99 5.33 -5.78
N THR A 206 -6.57 4.87 -4.67
CA THR A 206 -6.48 5.59 -3.38
C THR A 206 -5.04 5.66 -2.88
N HIS A 207 -4.30 4.56 -2.99
CA HIS A 207 -2.88 4.51 -2.63
C HIS A 207 -2.07 5.50 -3.49
N ALA A 208 -2.31 5.54 -4.81
CA ALA A 208 -1.66 6.48 -5.70
C ALA A 208 -1.97 7.95 -5.35
N CYS A 209 -3.24 8.26 -5.01
CA CYS A 209 -3.64 9.59 -4.52
C CYS A 209 -2.90 9.98 -3.24
N ILE A 210 -2.89 9.10 -2.23
CA ILE A 210 -2.23 9.36 -0.94
C ILE A 210 -0.74 9.65 -1.14
N ASN A 211 -0.04 8.81 -1.92
CA ASN A 211 1.38 8.99 -2.21
C ASN A 211 1.69 10.28 -2.98
N SER A 212 0.81 10.67 -3.90
CA SER A 212 0.99 11.91 -4.67
C SER A 212 0.78 13.14 -3.79
N LEU A 213 -0.28 13.14 -2.99
CA LEU A 213 -0.64 14.27 -2.13
C LEU A 213 0.36 14.44 -0.98
N SER A 214 0.85 13.36 -0.38
CA SER A 214 1.83 13.39 0.71
C SER A 214 3.19 13.96 0.30
N GLN A 215 3.54 13.92 -0.99
CA GLN A 215 4.78 14.50 -1.51
C GLN A 215 4.70 16.02 -1.74
N ILE A 216 3.48 16.58 -1.88
CA ILE A 216 3.28 17.99 -2.21
C ILE A 216 2.69 18.82 -1.05
N LEU A 217 2.06 18.15 -0.08
CA LEU A 217 1.48 18.78 1.10
C LEU A 217 2.43 18.64 2.30
N VAL A 218 2.75 19.75 2.92
CA VAL A 218 3.63 19.80 4.11
C VAL A 218 3.01 20.67 5.21
N ASN A 219 3.57 20.55 6.42
CA ASN A 219 3.17 21.31 7.62
C ASN A 219 1.70 21.09 8.02
N GLU A 220 1.29 19.84 8.25
CA GLU A 220 -0.04 19.56 8.80
C GLU A 220 -0.25 20.22 10.17
N GLU A 221 -1.49 20.64 10.43
CA GLU A 221 -1.90 21.04 11.78
C GLU A 221 -1.99 19.78 12.67
N VAL A 222 -1.22 19.78 13.77
CA VAL A 222 -0.94 18.57 14.55
C VAL A 222 -2.18 18.03 15.25
N TRP A 223 -3.00 18.89 15.86
CA TRP A 223 -4.18 18.45 16.60
C TRP A 223 -5.24 17.85 15.68
N LEU A 224 -5.56 18.54 14.59
CA LEU A 224 -6.44 18.07 13.53
C LEU A 224 -5.92 16.77 12.94
N SER A 225 -4.60 16.63 12.76
CA SER A 225 -4.00 15.41 12.25
C SER A 225 -4.22 14.22 13.18
N ILE A 226 -4.01 14.38 14.48
CA ILE A 226 -4.29 13.31 15.46
C ILE A 226 -5.77 12.93 15.42
N VAL A 227 -6.68 13.91 15.42
CA VAL A 227 -8.13 13.66 15.40
C VAL A 227 -8.54 12.95 14.11
N SER A 228 -8.10 13.42 12.95
CA SER A 228 -8.34 12.79 11.65
C SER A 228 -7.89 11.33 11.62
N LYS A 229 -6.69 11.04 12.11
CA LYS A 229 -6.12 9.70 12.16
C LYS A 229 -6.95 8.75 13.03
N ILE A 230 -7.41 9.21 14.20
CA ILE A 230 -8.32 8.45 15.08
C ILE A 230 -9.67 8.20 14.40
N LEU A 231 -10.23 9.20 13.73
CA LEU A 231 -11.50 9.08 13.01
C LEU A 231 -11.40 8.08 11.86
N ILE A 232 -10.30 8.10 11.10
CA ILE A 232 -10.04 7.16 10.01
C ILE A 232 -10.00 5.72 10.53
N ILE A 233 -9.22 5.45 11.58
CA ILE A 233 -9.13 4.11 12.18
C ILE A 233 -10.52 3.66 12.70
N SER A 234 -11.24 4.55 13.38
CA SER A 234 -12.57 4.24 13.92
C SER A 234 -13.58 3.94 12.82
N LEU A 235 -13.60 4.74 11.75
CA LEU A 235 -14.45 4.54 10.58
C LEU A 235 -14.12 3.22 9.87
N ALA A 236 -12.83 2.93 9.68
CA ALA A 236 -12.35 1.68 9.09
C ALA A 236 -12.84 0.45 9.87
N ILE A 237 -12.68 0.46 11.20
CA ILE A 237 -13.15 -0.61 12.08
C ILE A 237 -14.68 -0.74 12.01
N MET A 238 -15.42 0.37 12.01
CA MET A 238 -16.88 0.36 11.91
C MET A 238 -17.37 -0.27 10.58
N ILE A 239 -16.73 0.09 9.46
CA ILE A 239 -17.05 -0.46 8.14
C ILE A 239 -16.83 -1.97 8.12
N ALA A 240 -15.69 -2.43 8.65
CA ALA A 240 -15.37 -3.86 8.71
C ALA A 240 -16.38 -4.64 9.57
N ARG A 241 -16.79 -4.09 10.72
CA ARG A 241 -17.79 -4.74 11.60
C ARG A 241 -19.14 -4.95 10.93
N LYS A 242 -19.65 -3.96 10.19
CA LYS A 242 -20.97 -4.04 9.53
C LYS A 242 -21.04 -5.17 8.50
N LYS A 243 -19.94 -5.45 7.79
CA LYS A 243 -19.89 -6.55 6.82
C LYS A 243 -19.93 -7.93 7.49
N TYR A 244 -19.30 -8.10 8.64
CA TYR A 244 -19.39 -9.36 9.39
C TYR A 244 -20.80 -9.67 9.90
N VAL A 245 -21.58 -8.65 10.27
CA VAL A 245 -22.96 -8.82 10.75
C VAL A 245 -23.87 -9.28 9.62
N THR A 246 -23.84 -8.60 8.47
CA THR A 246 -24.65 -8.95 7.30
C THR A 246 -24.39 -10.38 6.79
N VAL A 247 -23.12 -10.81 6.72
CA VAL A 247 -22.77 -12.19 6.29
C VAL A 247 -23.25 -13.27 7.28
N LYS A 248 -23.43 -12.94 8.57
CA LYS A 248 -23.98 -13.89 9.56
C LYS A 248 -25.51 -13.99 9.49
N GLU A 249 -26.20 -12.92 9.11
CA GLU A 249 -27.66 -12.92 8.98
C GLU A 249 -28.14 -13.65 7.71
N GLU A 250 -27.27 -13.76 6.69
CA GLU A 250 -27.57 -14.44 5.42
C GLU A 250 -27.21 -15.94 5.40
N LYS A 251 -26.69 -16.51 6.50
CA LYS A 251 -26.33 -17.93 6.64
C LYS A 251 -27.22 -18.65 7.64
#